data_AF-A0A8S2SJ69-F1
#
_entry.id   AF-A0A8S2SJ69-F1
#
_cell.length_a   1.000
_cell.length_b   1.000
_cell.length_c   1.000
_cell.angle_alpha   90.00
_cell.angle_beta   90.00
_cell.angle_gamma   90.00
#
_symmetry.space_group_name_H-M   'P 1'
#
loop_
_entity.id
_entity.type
_entity.pdbx_description
1 polymer ?
#
loop_
_entity_poly.entity_id
_entity_poly.type
_entity_poly.pdbx_seq_one_letter_code
_entity_poly.pdbx_strand_id
1 'polypeptide(L)' 'CVRGVNGPTAYIIENNDNTTCRFTWLLNVDLKVRLAASIFNQ' A
#
# COMPACT_ATOMS: atom_id res chain seq x y z
N CYS A 1 15.80 10.80 -9.02
CA CYS A 1 14.90 9.90 -8.27
C CYS A 1 14.79 10.44 -6.84
N VAL A 2 13.57 10.71 -6.35
CA VAL A 2 13.36 11.06 -4.93
C VAL A 2 13.02 9.76 -4.19
N ARG A 3 13.71 9.51 -3.07
CA ARG A 3 13.49 8.31 -2.27
C ARG A 3 12.29 8.54 -1.34
N GLY A 4 11.19 7.85 -1.60
CA GLY A 4 10.07 7.75 -0.67
C GLY A 4 10.43 6.92 0.56
N VAL A 5 9.68 7.10 1.65
CA VAL A 5 9.83 6.36 2.90
C VAL A 5 8.52 5.68 3.23
N ASN A 6 8.56 4.38 3.46
CA ASN A 6 7.39 3.65 3.96
C ASN A 6 7.28 3.84 5.47
N GLY A 7 6.11 4.27 5.92
CA GLY A 7 5.71 4.18 7.33
C GLY A 7 5.31 2.75 7.69
N PRO A 8 4.66 2.54 8.85
CA PRO A 8 4.12 1.23 9.23
C PRO A 8 3.22 0.66 8.11
N THR A 9 3.72 -0.38 7.45
CA THR A 9 3.12 -1.04 6.29
C THR A 9 3.06 -2.52 6.61
N ALA A 10 1.95 -3.18 6.30
CA ALA A 10 1.75 -4.60 6.60
C ALA A 10 0.97 -5.28 5.48
N TYR A 11 1.24 -6.55 5.23
CA TYR A 11 0.44 -7.36 4.33
C TYR A 11 0.10 -8.69 4.99
N ILE A 12 -1.07 -9.22 4.64
CA ILE A 12 -1.58 -10.50 5.10
C ILE A 12 -2.08 -11.26 3.88
N ILE A 13 -1.76 -12.55 3.84
CA ILE A 13 -2.27 -13.48 2.84
C ILE A 13 -3.10 -14.51 3.59
N GLU A 14 -4.38 -14.58 3.27
CA GLU A 14 -5.31 -15.55 3.84
C GLU A 14 -5.76 -16.49 2.72
N ASN A 15 -5.70 -17.80 2.94
CA ASN A 15 -6.34 -18.73 2.01
C ASN A 15 -7.86 -18.69 2.25
N ASN A 16 -8.62 -18.37 1.20
CA ASN A 16 -10.08 -18.44 1.28
C ASN A 16 -10.56 -19.88 1.04
N ASP A 17 -9.93 -20.57 0.10
CA ASP A 17 -10.17 -21.98 -0.27
C ASP A 17 -8.89 -22.59 -0.89
N ASN A 18 -8.99 -23.77 -1.50
CA ASN A 18 -7.84 -24.45 -2.13
C ASN A 18 -7.40 -23.83 -3.47
N THR A 19 -8.10 -22.82 -3.98
CA THR A 19 -7.87 -22.25 -5.32
C THR A 19 -7.69 -20.74 -5.31
N THR A 20 -8.05 -20.05 -4.22
CA THR A 20 -8.00 -18.60 -4.09
C THR A 20 -7.45 -18.17 -2.72
N CYS A 21 -6.72 -17.06 -2.74
CA CYS A 21 -6.28 -16.38 -1.53
C CYS A 21 -6.77 -14.94 -1.53
N ARG A 22 -7.08 -14.40 -0.35
CA ARG A 22 -7.31 -12.98 -0.11
C ARG A 22 -5.98 -12.35 0.25
N PHE A 23 -5.59 -11.35 -0.52
CA PHE A 23 -4.45 -10.50 -0.23
C PHE A 23 -4.94 -9.18 0.36
N THR A 24 -4.53 -8.87 1.58
CA THR A 24 -4.84 -7.59 2.25
C THR A 24 -3.54 -6.83 2.48
N TRP A 25 -3.51 -5.57 2.02
CA TRP A 25 -2.33 -4.71 2.15
C TRP A 25 -2.69 -3.37 2.77
N LEU A 26 -2.08 -3.11 3.93
CA LEU A 26 -2.03 -1.78 4.54
C LEU A 26 -0.79 -1.06 4.02
N LEU A 27 -0.99 -0.09 3.13
CA LEU A 27 0.07 0.76 2.60
C LEU A 27 0.10 2.11 3.32
N ASN A 28 1.28 2.47 3.83
CA ASN A 28 1.54 3.80 4.39
C ASN A 28 2.88 4.31 3.84
N VAL A 29 2.84 5.31 2.96
CA VAL A 29 4.02 5.83 2.27
C VAL A 29 4.05 7.36 2.28
N ASP A 30 5.23 7.91 2.57
CA ASP A 30 5.57 9.30 2.34
C ASP A 30 6.45 9.39 1.08
N LEU A 31 5.88 9.89 -0.02
CA LEU A 31 6.57 10.01 -1.30
C LEU A 31 7.63 11.13 -1.31
N LYS A 32 7.73 11.94 -0.24
CA LYS A 32 8.70 13.06 -0.09
C LYS A 32 8.64 14.09 -1.23
N VAL A 33 7.52 14.13 -1.95
CA VAL A 33 7.24 15.08 -3.03
C VAL A 33 5.92 15.78 -2.78
N ARG A 34 5.81 17.03 -3.24
CA ARG A 34 4.53 17.74 -3.25
C ARG A 34 3.70 17.23 -4.42
N LEU A 35 2.68 16.44 -4.11
CA LEU A 35 1.70 15.95 -5.08
C LEU A 35 0.34 16.58 -4.75
N ALA A 36 -0.47 16.81 -5.78
CA ALA A 36 -1.84 17.28 -5.59
C ALA A 36 -2.65 16.19 -4.87
N ALA A 37 -3.50 16.58 -3.91
CA ALA A 37 -4.28 15.63 -3.10
C ALA A 37 -5.21 14.74 -3.95
N SER A 38 -5.63 15.22 -5.13
CA SER A 38 -6.43 14.46 -6.11
C SER A 38 -5.72 13.23 -6.68
N ILE A 39 -4.39 13.13 -6.52
CA ILE A 39 -3.61 11.97 -6.94
C ILE A 39 -3.71 10.83 -5.90
N PHE A 40 -4.05 11.13 -4.65
CA PHE A 40 -4.06 10.15 -3.55
C PHE A 40 -5.45 9.64 -3.16
N ASN A 41 -6.50 10.43 -3.35
CA ASN A 41 -7.87 10.04 -3.00
C ASN A 41 -8.59 9.50 -4.24
N GLN A 42 -8.47 8.20 -4.48
CA GLN A 42 -9.34 7.42 -5.37
C GLN A 42 -10.00 6.28 -4.59
#